data_AF-A0A554R057-F1
#
_entry.id   AF-A0A554R057-F1
#
_cell.length_a   1.000
_cell.length_b   1.000
_cell.length_c   1.000
_cell.angle_alpha   90.00
_cell.angle_beta   90.00
_cell.angle_gamma   90.00
#
_symmetry.space_group_name_H-M   'P 1'
#
loop_
_entity.id
_entity.type
_entity.pdbx_description
1 polymer ?
#
loop_
_entity_poly.entity_id
_entity_poly.type
_entity_poly.pdbx_seq_one_letter_code
_entity_poly.pdbx_strand_id
1 'polypeptide(L)'
;MAGKKYTDQQKEEFFRLLDRGGTVRAAARAVGVHEDAGYNWLRKTGLTMARAAPRTYPAELKAEFLRLVREREIISTVAHELGIHRPTAYAWARKAGISTSEARKVNPRREEFLRLRAAGLTRVEARARVGADARSATDWDKGITIINRGRVYPDGRVVRYPVKNNDVVPERRTRAIGGSVFPQCGREDHPSPLPQPART
;
A
#
# COMPACT_ATOMS: atom_id res chain seq x y z
N MET A 1 -32.73 -13.13 -27.61
CA MET A 1 -32.91 -11.71 -27.21
C MET A 1 -32.48 -11.57 -25.76
N ALA A 2 -31.31 -10.98 -25.48
CA ALA A 2 -30.87 -10.77 -24.10
C ALA A 2 -31.80 -9.72 -23.46
N GLY A 3 -32.60 -10.14 -22.47
CA GLY A 3 -33.51 -9.26 -21.73
C GLY A 3 -32.75 -8.10 -21.10
N LYS A 4 -33.40 -6.94 -20.99
CA LYS A 4 -32.89 -5.78 -20.23
C LYS A 4 -32.42 -6.28 -18.86
N LYS A 5 -31.13 -6.10 -18.55
CA LYS A 5 -30.52 -6.51 -17.26
C LYS A 5 -31.17 -5.84 -16.04
N TYR A 6 -31.87 -4.73 -16.23
CA TYR A 6 -32.54 -3.96 -15.18
C TYR A 6 -33.93 -3.55 -15.65
N THR A 7 -34.89 -3.53 -14.73
CA THR A 7 -36.27 -3.16 -15.02
C THR A 7 -36.41 -1.64 -15.07
N ASP A 8 -37.44 -1.15 -15.80
CA ASP A 8 -37.73 0.28 -15.84
C ASP A 8 -38.20 0.81 -14.46
N GLN A 9 -38.80 -0.06 -13.63
CA GLN A 9 -39.15 0.23 -12.23
C GLN A 9 -37.90 0.51 -11.36
N GLN A 10 -36.81 -0.26 -11.53
CA GLN A 10 -35.54 0.00 -10.82
C GLN A 10 -34.93 1.35 -11.21
N LYS A 11 -35.07 1.72 -12.49
CA LYS A 11 -34.61 3.01 -12.99
C LYS A 11 -35.42 4.16 -12.41
N GLU A 12 -36.73 4.02 -12.28
CA GLU A 12 -37.61 5.04 -11.71
C GLU A 12 -37.37 5.25 -10.21
N GLU A 13 -37.27 4.17 -9.44
CA GLU A 13 -36.94 4.25 -8.01
C GLU A 13 -35.57 4.90 -7.77
N PHE A 14 -34.60 4.62 -8.65
CA PHE A 14 -33.28 5.22 -8.58
C PHE A 14 -33.33 6.74 -8.69
N PHE A 15 -34.10 7.28 -9.65
CA PHE A 15 -34.25 8.73 -9.81
C PHE A 15 -35.01 9.36 -8.65
N ARG A 16 -36.06 8.68 -8.12
CA ARG A 16 -36.79 9.15 -6.93
C ARG A 16 -35.87 9.31 -5.71
N LEU A 17 -34.95 8.37 -5.50
CA LEU A 17 -33.96 8.45 -4.42
C LEU A 17 -32.90 9.53 -4.66
N LEU A 18 -32.58 9.79 -5.93
CA LEU A 18 -31.65 10.85 -6.31
C LEU A 18 -32.23 12.25 -6.06
N ASP A 19 -33.49 12.46 -6.42
CA ASP A 19 -34.19 13.74 -6.26
C ASP A 19 -34.34 14.15 -4.79
N ARG A 20 -34.35 13.17 -3.87
CA ARG A 20 -34.29 13.41 -2.41
C ARG A 20 -32.90 13.82 -1.90
N GLY A 21 -31.90 13.98 -2.77
CA GLY A 21 -30.54 14.40 -2.41
C GLY A 21 -29.58 13.25 -2.08
N GLY A 22 -29.92 12.01 -2.45
CA GLY A 22 -29.03 10.87 -2.29
C GLY A 22 -27.82 10.89 -3.24
N THR A 23 -26.77 10.15 -2.91
CA THR A 23 -25.67 9.90 -3.86
C THR A 23 -26.03 8.78 -4.84
N VAL A 24 -25.50 8.80 -6.06
CA VAL A 24 -25.66 7.73 -7.06
C VAL A 24 -25.33 6.36 -6.48
N ARG A 25 -24.29 6.29 -5.64
CA ARG A 25 -23.86 5.07 -4.95
C ARG A 25 -24.92 4.54 -3.98
N ALA A 26 -25.46 5.41 -3.14
CA ALA A 26 -26.48 5.06 -2.18
C ALA A 26 -27.78 4.64 -2.88
N ALA A 27 -28.20 5.41 -3.90
CA ALA A 27 -29.40 5.12 -4.68
C ALA A 27 -29.28 3.79 -5.43
N ALA A 28 -28.15 3.53 -6.10
CA ALA A 28 -27.93 2.27 -6.82
C ALA A 28 -27.99 1.05 -5.90
N ARG A 29 -27.39 1.14 -4.71
CA ARG A 29 -27.45 0.07 -3.70
C ARG A 29 -28.86 -0.15 -3.18
N ALA A 30 -29.62 0.92 -2.94
CA ALA A 30 -30.99 0.83 -2.44
C ALA A 30 -31.95 0.15 -3.43
N VAL A 31 -31.75 0.33 -4.75
CA VAL A 31 -32.57 -0.30 -5.79
C VAL A 31 -32.03 -1.65 -6.29
N GLY A 32 -30.92 -2.13 -5.71
CA GLY A 32 -30.31 -3.41 -6.06
C GLY A 32 -29.64 -3.45 -7.43
N VAL A 33 -29.13 -2.32 -7.93
CA VAL A 33 -28.38 -2.26 -9.20
C VAL A 33 -26.90 -1.98 -8.98
N HIS A 34 -26.09 -2.38 -9.94
CA HIS A 34 -24.66 -2.09 -9.93
C HIS A 34 -24.43 -0.58 -10.05
N GLU A 35 -23.44 -0.04 -9.32
CA GLU A 35 -23.15 1.40 -9.27
C GLU A 35 -22.93 2.00 -10.68
N ASP A 36 -22.28 1.23 -11.57
CA ASP A 36 -22.05 1.64 -12.97
C ASP A 36 -23.33 1.79 -13.78
N ALA A 37 -24.39 1.03 -13.48
CA ALA A 37 -25.69 1.18 -14.13
C ALA A 37 -26.31 2.54 -13.75
N GLY A 38 -26.23 2.90 -12.47
CA GLY A 38 -26.66 4.22 -11.97
C GLY A 38 -25.89 5.37 -12.63
N TYR A 39 -24.56 5.28 -12.71
CA TYR A 39 -23.75 6.29 -13.41
C TYR A 39 -24.06 6.38 -14.91
N ASN A 40 -24.33 5.25 -15.57
CA ASN A 40 -24.72 5.24 -16.98
C ASN A 40 -26.11 5.85 -17.21
N TRP A 41 -27.06 5.62 -16.30
CA TRP A 41 -28.38 6.28 -16.35
C TRP A 41 -28.26 7.78 -16.17
N LEU A 42 -27.41 8.23 -15.24
CA LEU A 42 -27.14 9.64 -15.01
C LEU A 42 -26.51 10.33 -16.23
N ARG A 43 -25.52 9.68 -16.85
CA ARG A 43 -24.87 10.19 -18.08
C ARG A 43 -25.85 10.32 -19.24
N LYS A 44 -26.80 9.40 -19.37
CA LYS A 44 -27.83 9.45 -20.42
C LYS A 44 -28.88 10.53 -20.22
N THR A 45 -29.11 10.99 -18.98
CA THR A 45 -30.03 12.09 -18.69
C THR A 45 -29.37 13.46 -18.76
N GLY A 46 -28.06 13.53 -18.93
CA GLY A 46 -27.30 14.80 -18.92
C GLY A 46 -27.18 15.42 -17.53
N LEU A 47 -27.76 14.80 -16.49
CA LEU A 47 -27.61 15.23 -15.11
C LEU A 47 -26.18 14.88 -14.68
N THR A 48 -25.38 15.89 -14.37
CA THR A 48 -24.08 15.69 -13.71
C THR A 48 -24.22 16.14 -12.27
N MET A 49 -23.81 15.30 -11.32
CA MET A 49 -23.78 15.72 -9.92
C MET A 49 -22.87 16.95 -9.79
N ALA A 50 -23.37 18.02 -9.20
CA ALA A 50 -22.57 19.18 -8.85
C ALA A 50 -21.43 18.71 -7.94
N ARG A 51 -20.19 18.81 -8.44
CA ARG A 51 -19.02 18.48 -7.64
C ARG A 51 -18.92 19.50 -6.51
N ALA A 52 -18.66 19.02 -5.29
CA ALA A 52 -18.37 19.92 -4.17
C ALA A 52 -17.30 20.94 -4.59
N ALA A 53 -17.52 22.21 -4.21
CA ALA A 53 -16.65 23.30 -4.59
C ALA A 53 -15.18 22.96 -4.23
N PRO A 54 -14.22 23.20 -5.15
CA PRO A 54 -12.83 22.94 -4.86
C PRO A 54 -12.37 23.71 -3.62
N ARG A 55 -11.56 23.07 -2.77
CA ARG A 55 -10.92 23.73 -1.64
C ARG A 55 -9.97 24.80 -2.17
N THR A 56 -10.26 26.07 -1.87
CA THR A 56 -9.47 27.20 -2.33
C THR A 56 -8.34 27.45 -1.33
N TYR A 57 -7.12 27.61 -1.83
CA TYR A 57 -5.97 27.98 -1.00
C TYR A 57 -5.48 29.37 -1.41
N PRO A 58 -5.12 30.24 -0.46
CA PRO A 58 -4.57 31.55 -0.77
C PRO A 58 -3.20 31.42 -1.46
N ALA A 59 -2.86 32.42 -2.28
CA ALA A 59 -1.61 32.43 -3.05
C ALA A 59 -0.37 32.51 -2.13
N GLU A 60 -0.47 33.20 -1.00
CA GLU A 60 0.62 33.32 -0.01
C GLU A 60 1.01 31.96 0.56
N LEU A 61 0.02 31.15 0.94
CA LEU A 61 0.26 29.82 1.49
C LEU A 61 0.97 28.91 0.49
N LYS A 62 0.63 29.04 -0.80
CA LYS A 62 1.35 28.31 -1.87
C LYS A 62 2.80 28.79 -1.99
N ALA A 63 3.06 30.09 -1.88
CA ALA A 63 4.42 30.63 -1.94
C ALA A 63 5.26 30.18 -0.74
N GLU A 64 4.69 30.22 0.47
CA GLU A 64 5.33 29.74 1.69
C GLU A 64 5.64 28.24 1.62
N PHE A 65 4.68 27.43 1.16
CA PHE A 65 4.90 26.00 0.92
C PHE A 65 6.09 25.75 -0.01
N LEU A 66 6.15 26.45 -1.16
CA LEU A 66 7.25 26.26 -2.11
C LEU A 66 8.61 26.74 -1.58
N ARG A 67 8.62 27.76 -0.72
CA ARG A 67 9.83 28.21 -0.02
C ARG A 67 10.35 27.13 0.92
N LEU A 68 9.50 26.63 1.82
CA LEU A 68 9.86 25.60 2.81
C LEU A 68 10.25 24.28 2.16
N VAL A 69 9.60 23.89 1.06
CA VAL A 69 9.97 22.68 0.33
C VAL A 69 11.34 22.80 -0.33
N ARG A 70 11.74 23.99 -0.81
CA ARG A 70 13.10 24.19 -1.35
C ARG A 70 14.18 24.13 -0.27
N GLU A 71 13.85 24.58 0.94
CA GLU A 71 14.79 24.57 2.06
C GLU A 71 14.95 23.19 2.68
N ARG A 72 13.85 22.46 2.89
CA ARG A 72 13.83 21.19 3.63
C ARG A 72 13.81 19.94 2.75
N GLU A 73 13.55 20.10 1.45
CA GLU A 73 13.42 19.03 0.45
C GLU A 73 12.37 17.94 0.77
N ILE A 74 11.46 18.19 1.73
CA ILE A 74 10.45 17.21 2.17
C ILE A 74 9.03 17.77 2.02
N ILE A 75 8.39 17.46 0.88
CA ILE A 75 7.00 17.88 0.57
C ILE A 75 5.98 17.44 1.63
N SER A 76 6.08 16.20 2.10
CA SER A 76 5.04 15.62 2.97
C SER A 76 5.00 16.23 4.36
N THR A 77 6.15 16.58 4.92
CA THR A 77 6.25 17.19 6.25
C THR A 77 5.73 18.62 6.19
N VAL A 78 6.21 19.42 5.22
CA VAL A 78 5.75 20.79 5.02
C VAL A 78 4.24 20.85 4.74
N ALA A 79 3.70 19.92 3.94
CA ALA A 79 2.27 19.84 3.70
C ALA A 79 1.46 19.56 4.97
N HIS A 80 1.99 18.73 5.89
CA HIS A 80 1.34 18.44 7.16
C HIS A 80 1.39 19.66 8.10
N GLU A 81 2.55 20.32 8.21
CA GLU A 81 2.74 21.54 9.02
C GLU A 81 1.81 22.67 8.58
N LEU A 82 1.62 22.86 7.27
CA LEU A 82 0.76 23.90 6.70
C LEU A 82 -0.71 23.50 6.54
N GLY A 83 -1.10 22.27 6.95
CA GLY A 83 -2.47 21.79 6.82
C GLY A 83 -2.96 21.62 5.36
N ILE A 84 -2.03 21.45 4.41
CA ILE A 84 -2.33 21.31 2.99
C ILE A 84 -2.60 19.84 2.67
N HIS A 85 -3.69 19.58 1.93
CA HIS A 85 -4.00 18.23 1.47
C HIS A 85 -2.86 17.66 0.59
N ARG A 86 -2.31 16.50 0.97
CA ARG A 86 -1.10 15.92 0.36
C ARG A 86 -1.14 15.86 -1.18
N PRO A 87 -2.20 15.35 -1.83
CA PRO A 87 -2.31 15.39 -3.30
C PRO A 87 -2.16 16.79 -3.92
N THR A 88 -2.70 17.83 -3.27
CA THR A 88 -2.57 19.22 -3.73
C THR A 88 -1.13 19.70 -3.61
N ALA A 89 -0.47 19.40 -2.49
CA ALA A 89 0.93 19.75 -2.26
C ALA A 89 1.86 19.12 -3.33
N TYR A 90 1.66 17.83 -3.65
CA TYR A 90 2.40 17.17 -4.73
C TYR A 90 2.12 17.78 -6.11
N ALA A 91 0.87 18.17 -6.41
CA ALA A 91 0.53 18.83 -7.66
C ALA A 91 1.24 20.19 -7.80
N TRP A 92 1.31 20.97 -6.71
CA TRP A 92 2.03 22.25 -6.69
C TRP A 92 3.54 22.07 -6.85
N ALA A 93 4.13 21.13 -6.11
CA ALA A 93 5.55 20.83 -6.22
C ALA A 93 5.92 20.38 -7.65
N ARG A 94 5.12 19.50 -8.26
CA ARG A 94 5.30 19.07 -9.65
C ARG A 94 5.19 20.24 -10.63
N LYS A 95 4.22 21.14 -10.45
CA LYS A 95 4.07 22.34 -11.30
C LYS A 95 5.23 23.32 -11.12
N ALA A 96 5.85 23.35 -9.95
CA ALA A 96 7.02 24.15 -9.64
C ALA A 96 8.35 23.48 -10.03
N GLY A 97 8.32 22.30 -10.66
CA GLY A 97 9.53 21.55 -11.06
C GLY A 97 10.28 20.90 -9.90
N ILE A 98 9.73 20.88 -8.69
CA ILE A 98 10.37 20.30 -7.52
C ILE A 98 10.16 18.79 -7.56
N SER A 99 11.20 18.05 -7.94
CA SER A 99 11.22 16.58 -7.87
C SER A 99 11.89 16.11 -6.57
N THR A 100 11.10 15.78 -5.55
CA THR A 100 11.62 15.11 -4.33
C THR A 100 12.04 13.65 -4.57
N SER A 101 12.13 13.22 -5.83
CA SER A 101 12.72 11.92 -6.16
C SER A 101 14.19 11.84 -5.73
N GLU A 102 14.92 12.96 -5.77
CA GLU A 102 16.33 13.01 -5.34
C GLU A 102 16.46 12.86 -3.81
N ALA A 103 15.68 13.63 -3.03
CA ALA A 103 15.62 13.50 -1.58
C ALA A 103 15.12 12.11 -1.12
N ARG A 104 14.31 11.40 -1.93
CA ARG A 104 13.90 10.02 -1.67
C ARG A 104 14.98 8.98 -2.03
N LYS A 105 15.92 9.29 -2.92
CA LYS A 105 17.06 8.40 -3.24
C LYS A 105 18.05 8.34 -2.07
N VAL A 106 18.27 9.46 -1.39
CA VAL A 106 19.14 9.53 -0.21
C VAL A 106 18.30 9.23 1.03
N ASN A 107 18.12 7.95 1.35
CA ASN A 107 17.50 7.57 2.61
C ASN A 107 18.52 7.79 3.74
N PRO A 108 18.35 8.79 4.63
CA PRO A 108 19.34 9.11 5.66
C PRO A 108 19.59 7.94 6.62
N ARG A 109 18.59 7.06 6.80
CA ARG A 109 18.73 5.84 7.62
C ARG A 109 19.58 4.79 6.93
N ARG A 110 19.54 4.73 5.59
CA ARG A 110 20.41 3.84 4.81
C ARG A 110 21.85 4.32 4.86
N GLU A 111 22.06 5.62 4.71
CA GLU A 111 23.41 6.20 4.77
C GLU A 111 24.05 5.99 6.14
N GLU A 112 23.33 6.30 7.22
CA GLU A 112 23.81 6.06 8.58
C GLU A 112 24.02 4.56 8.84
N PHE A 113 23.14 3.69 8.34
CA PHE A 113 23.33 2.24 8.44
C PHE A 113 24.63 1.79 7.75
N LEU A 114 24.89 2.26 6.53
CA LEU A 114 26.11 1.92 5.79
C LEU A 114 27.36 2.47 6.47
N ARG A 115 27.30 3.67 7.06
CA ARG A 115 28.38 4.23 7.88
C ARG A 115 28.68 3.34 9.09
N LEU A 116 27.67 2.92 9.83
CA LEU A 116 27.82 2.02 10.98
C LEU A 116 28.37 0.65 10.57
N ARG A 117 27.93 0.12 9.41
CA ARG A 117 28.45 -1.13 8.85
C ARG A 117 29.92 -1.01 8.43
N ALA A 118 30.32 0.12 7.83
CA ALA A 118 31.71 0.40 7.49
C ALA A 118 32.60 0.58 8.73
N ALA A 119 32.04 1.09 9.83
CA ALA A 119 32.70 1.16 11.14
C ALA A 119 32.79 -0.19 11.87
N GLY A 120 32.34 -1.29 11.27
CA GLY A 120 32.49 -2.65 11.79
C GLY A 120 31.34 -3.15 12.66
N LEU A 121 30.27 -2.36 12.90
CA LEU A 121 29.13 -2.83 13.69
C LEU A 121 28.40 -3.96 12.98
N THR A 122 27.82 -4.89 13.73
CA THR A 122 27.01 -5.95 13.15
C THR A 122 25.73 -5.38 12.55
N ARG A 123 25.15 -6.10 11.58
CA ARG A 123 23.86 -5.71 10.95
C ARG A 123 22.75 -5.50 11.98
N VAL A 124 22.73 -6.28 13.07
CA VAL A 124 21.69 -6.18 14.10
C VAL A 124 21.83 -4.88 14.90
N GLU A 125 23.04 -4.53 15.30
CA GLU A 125 23.34 -3.30 16.05
C GLU A 125 23.12 -2.05 15.19
N ALA A 126 23.65 -2.06 13.96
CA ALA A 126 23.45 -0.96 13.01
C ALA A 126 21.95 -0.75 12.73
N ARG A 127 21.19 -1.85 12.53
CA ARG A 127 19.73 -1.81 12.36
C ARG A 127 19.03 -1.19 13.57
N ALA A 128 19.38 -1.64 14.78
CA ALA A 128 18.77 -1.15 16.01
C ALA A 128 19.01 0.36 16.18
N ARG A 129 20.23 0.83 15.88
CA ARG A 129 20.62 2.24 16.01
C ARG A 129 19.90 3.16 15.02
N VAL A 130 19.68 2.72 13.78
CA VAL A 130 18.91 3.49 12.79
C VAL A 130 17.40 3.23 12.86
N GLY A 131 16.96 2.27 13.66
CA GLY A 131 15.56 1.83 13.82
C GLY A 131 14.93 1.17 12.59
N ALA A 132 15.73 0.56 11.70
CA ALA A 132 15.23 -0.02 10.45
C ALA A 132 14.61 -1.41 10.64
N ASP A 133 13.77 -1.84 9.70
CA ASP A 133 13.28 -3.23 9.70
C ASP A 133 14.37 -4.22 9.23
N ALA A 134 14.24 -5.49 9.61
CA ALA A 134 15.23 -6.53 9.30
C ALA A 134 15.49 -6.71 7.79
N ARG A 135 14.42 -6.56 6.99
CA ARG A 135 14.44 -6.80 5.55
C ARG A 135 15.08 -5.63 4.82
N SER A 136 14.77 -4.39 5.22
CA SER A 136 15.44 -3.19 4.71
C SER A 136 16.93 -3.21 5.04
N ALA A 137 17.33 -3.55 6.27
CA ALA A 137 18.76 -3.67 6.61
C ALA A 137 19.49 -4.72 5.76
N THR A 138 18.82 -5.84 5.48
CA THR A 138 19.37 -6.89 4.59
C THR A 138 19.44 -6.43 3.13
N ASP A 139 18.42 -5.74 2.65
CA ASP A 139 18.39 -5.17 1.30
C ASP A 139 19.52 -4.13 1.16
N TRP A 140 19.76 -3.29 2.18
CA TRP A 140 20.84 -2.30 2.17
C TRP A 140 22.24 -2.92 2.17
N ASP A 141 22.50 -3.94 3.00
CA ASP A 141 23.78 -4.68 3.00
C ASP A 141 24.06 -5.33 1.63
N LYS A 142 23.01 -5.76 0.93
CA LYS A 142 23.10 -6.35 -0.42
C LYS A 142 23.12 -5.30 -1.54
N GLY A 143 23.13 -4.01 -1.23
CA GLY A 143 23.06 -2.94 -2.23
C GLY A 143 21.72 -2.86 -2.98
N ILE A 144 20.68 -3.53 -2.49
CA ILE A 144 19.36 -3.57 -3.11
C ILE A 144 18.63 -2.25 -2.86
N THR A 145 18.17 -1.63 -3.94
CA THR A 145 17.38 -0.40 -3.90
C THR A 145 15.91 -0.72 -4.13
N ILE A 146 15.04 -0.29 -3.21
CA ILE A 146 13.59 -0.50 -3.32
C ILE A 146 13.01 0.58 -4.24
N ILE A 147 12.29 0.15 -5.27
CA ILE A 147 11.54 1.03 -6.17
C ILE A 147 10.04 0.84 -5.96
N ASN A 148 9.23 1.74 -6.51
CA ASN A 148 7.78 1.55 -6.48
C ASN A 148 7.41 0.21 -7.14
N ARG A 149 6.83 -0.70 -6.35
CA ARG A 149 6.50 -2.07 -6.74
C ARG A 149 7.70 -2.87 -7.28
N GLY A 150 8.87 -2.75 -6.66
CA GLY A 150 9.98 -3.60 -7.06
C GLY A 150 11.27 -3.42 -6.28
N ARG A 151 12.29 -4.14 -6.72
CA ARG A 151 13.66 -4.10 -6.21
C ARG A 151 14.65 -4.02 -7.37
N VAL A 152 15.68 -3.22 -7.20
CA VAL A 152 16.83 -3.13 -8.08
C VAL A 152 18.02 -3.72 -7.33
N TYR A 153 18.63 -4.73 -7.91
CA TYR A 153 19.81 -5.40 -7.38
C TYR A 153 21.08 -4.69 -7.89
N PRO A 154 22.22 -4.83 -7.20
CA PRO A 154 23.48 -4.18 -7.58
C PRO A 154 24.03 -4.66 -8.94
N ASP A 155 23.61 -5.83 -9.41
CA ASP A 155 23.91 -6.38 -10.74
C ASP A 155 23.11 -5.73 -11.88
N GLY A 156 22.26 -4.75 -11.57
CA GLY A 156 21.36 -4.10 -12.52
C GLY A 156 20.03 -4.84 -12.74
N ARG A 157 19.82 -6.01 -12.11
CA ARG A 157 18.57 -6.76 -12.22
C ARG A 157 17.43 -6.00 -11.55
N VAL A 158 16.33 -5.82 -12.27
CA VAL A 158 15.12 -5.17 -11.76
C VAL A 158 13.99 -6.18 -11.64
N VAL A 159 13.49 -6.38 -10.41
CA VAL A 159 12.32 -7.24 -10.14
C VAL A 159 11.12 -6.34 -9.83
N ARG A 160 10.12 -6.34 -10.72
CA ARG A 160 8.84 -5.63 -10.52
C ARG A 160 7.76 -6.60 -10.05
N TYR A 161 6.98 -6.19 -9.06
CA TYR A 161 5.86 -6.95 -8.54
C TYR A 161 4.57 -6.62 -9.30
N PRO A 162 3.75 -7.62 -9.63
CA PRO A 162 2.45 -7.39 -10.25
C PRO A 162 1.53 -6.62 -9.31
N VAL A 163 0.54 -5.93 -9.90
CA VAL A 163 -0.51 -5.26 -9.13
C VAL A 163 -1.29 -6.32 -8.37
N LYS A 164 -1.38 -6.21 -7.05
CA LYS A 164 -2.34 -7.00 -6.29
C LYS A 164 -3.73 -6.49 -6.67
N ASN A 165 -4.50 -7.29 -7.40
CA ASN A 165 -5.93 -7.07 -7.53
C ASN A 165 -6.55 -7.37 -6.15
N ASN A 166 -6.89 -6.32 -5.41
CA ASN A 166 -7.59 -6.45 -4.13
C ASN A 166 -9.08 -6.80 -4.32
N ASP A 167 -9.56 -6.96 -5.56
CA ASP A 167 -10.93 -7.33 -5.90
C ASP A 167 -11.23 -8.82 -5.63
N VAL A 168 -10.21 -9.62 -5.31
CA VAL A 168 -10.41 -10.96 -4.77
C VAL A 168 -10.48 -10.82 -3.25
N VAL A 169 -11.70 -10.78 -2.70
CA VAL A 169 -11.93 -11.00 -1.26
C VAL A 169 -11.34 -12.38 -0.95
N PRO A 170 -10.26 -12.49 -0.15
CA PRO A 170 -9.78 -13.80 0.23
C PRO A 170 -10.88 -14.42 1.08
N GLU A 171 -11.41 -15.55 0.63
CA GLU A 171 -12.34 -16.37 1.40
C GLU A 171 -11.70 -16.59 2.78
N ARG A 172 -12.39 -16.12 3.83
CA ARG A 172 -11.91 -16.30 5.21
C ARG A 172 -11.84 -17.80 5.45
N ARG A 173 -10.65 -18.39 5.30
CA ARG A 173 -10.36 -19.70 5.87
C ARG A 173 -10.43 -19.54 7.39
N THR A 174 -11.58 -19.85 7.96
CA THR A 174 -11.75 -20.11 9.39
C THR A 174 -10.87 -21.30 9.73
N ARG A 175 -9.61 -21.04 10.09
CA ARG A 175 -8.78 -22.03 10.76
C ARG A 175 -9.18 -21.97 12.23
N ALA A 176 -9.80 -23.05 12.70
CA ALA A 176 -10.08 -23.22 14.12
C ALA A 176 -8.78 -23.04 14.92
N ILE A 177 -8.83 -22.14 15.89
CA ILE A 177 -7.80 -21.97 16.92
C ILE A 177 -7.79 -23.27 17.74
N GLY A 178 -6.64 -23.92 17.85
CA GLY A 178 -6.42 -25.05 18.76
C GLY A 178 -6.03 -26.35 18.06
N GLY A 179 -4.73 -26.64 18.03
CA GLY A 179 -4.19 -27.88 17.49
C GLY A 179 -2.67 -27.89 17.57
N SER A 180 -2.13 -27.82 18.78
CA SER A 180 -0.71 -28.06 19.03
C SER A 180 -0.39 -29.52 18.71
N VAL A 181 0.17 -29.79 17.54
CA VAL A 181 0.84 -31.07 17.28
C VAL A 181 2.30 -30.87 17.67
N PHE A 182 2.65 -31.34 18.86
CA PHE A 182 4.04 -31.58 19.22
C PHE A 182 4.60 -32.64 18.24
N PRO A 183 5.73 -32.39 17.57
CA PRO A 183 6.39 -33.42 16.79
C PRO A 183 6.95 -34.48 17.75
N GLN A 184 6.32 -35.66 17.78
CA GLN A 184 6.96 -36.86 18.29
C GLN A 184 8.14 -37.18 17.35
N CYS A 185 9.34 -36.92 17.83
CA CYS A 185 10.56 -37.39 17.20
C CYS A 185 10.56 -38.92 17.29
N GLY A 186 10.47 -39.58 16.14
CA GLY A 186 10.51 -41.04 16.03
C GLY A 186 11.79 -41.60 16.64
N ARG A 187 11.65 -42.55 17.56
CA ARG A 187 12.72 -43.50 17.87
C ARG A 187 12.66 -44.55 16.79
N GLU A 188 13.71 -44.60 15.99
CA GLU A 188 13.94 -45.67 15.02
C GLU A 188 14.22 -46.97 15.80
N ASP A 189 13.48 -48.01 15.43
CA ASP A 189 13.67 -49.38 15.88
C ASP A 189 15.07 -49.87 15.45
N HIS A 190 15.97 -50.02 16.41
CA HIS A 190 17.21 -50.77 16.21
C HIS A 190 16.92 -52.27 16.38
N PRO A 191 17.27 -53.12 15.38
CA PRO A 191 17.16 -54.56 15.54
C PRO A 191 18.19 -55.08 16.56
N SER A 192 17.70 -55.85 17.53
CA SER A 192 18.47 -56.57 18.55
C SER A 192 19.68 -57.33 17.96
N PRO A 193 20.89 -57.16 18.51
CA PRO A 193 21.98 -58.11 18.29
C PRO A 193 21.79 -59.36 19.16
N LEU A 194 21.99 -60.52 18.53
CA LEU A 194 21.91 -61.87 19.08
C LEU A 194 22.82 -62.11 20.30
N PRO A 195 22.49 -63.07 21.18
CA PRO A 195 23.23 -63.35 22.41
C PRO A 195 24.60 -63.99 22.14
N GLN A 196 25.63 -63.49 22.82
CA GLN A 196 26.94 -64.14 22.90
C GLN A 196 27.09 -64.92 24.22
N PRO A 197 27.77 -66.07 24.21
CA PRO A 197 27.73 -67.05 25.30
C PRO A 197 28.61 -66.67 26.51
N ALA A 198 28.20 -67.21 27.66
CA ALA A 198 28.85 -67.12 28.96
C ALA A 198 30.33 -67.54 28.94
N ARG A 199 31.15 -66.82 29.69
CA ARG A 199 32.44 -67.32 30.18
C ARG A 199 32.47 -67.18 31.70
N THR A 200 32.48 -68.36 32.35
CA THR A 200 33.05 -68.77 33.65
C THR A 200 33.21 -67.73 34.75
#